data_AF-X0SKJ5-F1
#
_entry.id   AF-X0SKJ5-F1
#
_cell.length_a   1.000
_cell.length_b   1.000
_cell.length_c   1.000
_cell.angle_alpha   90.00
_cell.angle_beta   90.00
_cell.angle_gamma   90.00
#
_symmetry.space_group_name_H-M   'P 1'
#
loop_
_entity.id
_entity.type
_entity.pdbx_description
1 polymer ?
#
loop_
_entity_poly.entity_id
_entity_poly.type
_entity_poly.pdbx_seq_one_letter_code
_entity_poly.pdbx_strand_id
1 'polypeptide(L)'
;RKMLSYLPTETNAGKNYIAAMAAAANFAFTNRHIMALLVRRCFNRMFGPTPLKLVYDVAHNMAKLETHEGSRLWVHRKGATRAFGPGRMTATAFANIGQPIITPGSMGTASFLLVGTGNSDESLCSVNHGAGRVMSRTAALGKIRRGRVITPARISDERFKHSMEGIKLITGNRRKIKEEAPDAYKDIDEVVRIVTECGWAKPVARMVPLAVLKG
;
A
#
# COMPACT_ATOMS: atom_id res chain seq x y z
N ARG A 1 -11.02 -9.79 -28.83
CA ARG A 1 -10.48 -9.04 -27.67
C ARG A 1 -11.57 -9.01 -26.59
N LYS A 2 -11.33 -9.52 -25.37
CA LYS A 2 -12.27 -9.29 -24.25
C LYS A 2 -12.23 -7.80 -23.91
N MET A 3 -13.36 -7.10 -24.05
CA MET A 3 -13.49 -5.74 -23.53
C MET A 3 -13.41 -5.77 -22.01
N LEU A 4 -12.75 -4.78 -21.41
CA LEU A 4 -12.81 -4.56 -19.97
C LEU A 4 -14.24 -4.18 -19.60
N SER A 5 -14.88 -4.95 -18.72
CA SER A 5 -16.24 -4.66 -18.26
C SER A 5 -16.28 -3.34 -17.49
N TYR A 6 -17.28 -2.49 -17.77
CA TYR A 6 -17.52 -1.24 -17.07
C TYR A 6 -19.02 -1.00 -16.88
N LEU A 7 -19.36 -0.13 -15.93
CA LEU A 7 -20.74 0.30 -15.66
C LEU A 7 -20.81 1.82 -15.79
N PRO A 8 -21.67 2.38 -16.67
CA PRO A 8 -21.88 3.82 -16.73
C PRO A 8 -22.43 4.33 -15.39
N THR A 9 -21.85 5.41 -14.87
CA THR A 9 -22.11 5.91 -13.50
C THR A 9 -23.55 6.37 -13.28
N GLU A 10 -24.23 6.80 -14.35
CA GLU A 10 -25.60 7.29 -14.27
C GLU A 10 -26.66 6.17 -14.20
N THR A 11 -26.28 4.94 -14.57
CA THR A 11 -27.18 3.78 -14.52
C THR A 11 -27.38 3.31 -13.07
N ASN A 12 -28.50 2.62 -12.81
CA ASN A 12 -28.74 2.01 -11.50
C ASN A 12 -27.63 1.02 -11.10
N ALA A 13 -27.10 0.25 -12.06
CA ALA A 13 -25.98 -0.65 -11.80
C ALA A 13 -24.71 0.12 -11.40
N GLY A 14 -24.39 1.22 -12.09
CA GLY A 14 -23.25 2.08 -11.75
C GLY A 14 -23.39 2.73 -10.37
N LYS A 15 -24.56 3.29 -10.07
CA LYS A 15 -24.88 3.89 -8.76
C LYS A 15 -24.77 2.86 -7.63
N ASN A 16 -25.32 1.67 -7.84
CA ASN A 16 -25.24 0.57 -6.87
C ASN A 16 -23.78 0.12 -6.65
N TYR A 17 -22.98 0.02 -7.72
CA TYR A 17 -21.56 -0.29 -7.59
C TYR A 17 -20.80 0.77 -6.80
N ILE A 18 -21.03 2.06 -7.07
CA ILE A 18 -20.39 3.17 -6.34
C ILE A 18 -20.76 3.12 -4.85
N ALA A 19 -22.04 2.90 -4.53
CA ALA A 19 -22.50 2.78 -3.15
C ALA A 19 -21.88 1.58 -2.44
N ALA A 20 -21.81 0.41 -3.11
CA ALA A 20 -21.17 -0.78 -2.57
C ALA A 20 -19.66 -0.60 -2.36
N MET A 21 -18.98 0.07 -3.30
CA MET A 21 -17.56 0.43 -3.17
C MET A 21 -17.33 1.35 -1.97
N ALA A 22 -18.18 2.37 -1.78
CA ALA A 22 -18.09 3.28 -0.64
C ALA A 22 -18.32 2.53 0.69
N ALA A 23 -19.30 1.62 0.75
CA ALA A 23 -19.52 0.77 1.92
C ALA A 23 -18.30 -0.11 2.23
N ALA A 24 -17.69 -0.73 1.22
CA ALA A 24 -16.47 -1.51 1.37
C ALA A 24 -15.28 -0.66 1.85
N ALA A 25 -15.16 0.58 1.36
CA ALA A 25 -14.14 1.52 1.81
C ALA A 25 -14.33 1.90 3.29
N ASN A 26 -15.57 2.17 3.72
CA ASN A 26 -15.90 2.45 5.11
C ASN A 26 -15.57 1.25 6.01
N PHE A 27 -15.93 0.04 5.59
CA PHE A 27 -15.55 -1.19 6.29
C PHE A 27 -14.02 -1.29 6.43
N ALA A 28 -13.26 -1.03 5.36
CA ALA A 28 -11.81 -1.08 5.39
C ALA A 28 -11.19 -0.03 6.33
N PHE A 29 -11.73 1.19 6.38
CA PHE A 29 -11.31 2.23 7.33
C PHE A 29 -11.61 1.82 8.78
N THR A 30 -12.82 1.32 9.06
CA THR A 30 -13.19 0.83 10.39
C THR A 30 -12.28 -0.32 10.84
N ASN A 31 -11.98 -1.26 9.94
CA ASN A 31 -11.05 -2.35 10.22
C ASN A 31 -9.66 -1.83 10.61
N ARG A 32 -9.09 -0.88 9.86
CA ARG A 32 -7.80 -0.27 10.19
C ARG A 32 -7.83 0.54 11.50
N HIS A 33 -8.94 1.22 11.77
CA HIS A 33 -9.13 1.93 13.02
C HIS A 33 -9.12 0.99 14.23
N ILE A 34 -9.85 -0.13 14.15
CA ILE A 34 -9.86 -1.16 15.21
C ILE A 34 -8.45 -1.75 15.39
N MET A 35 -7.75 -2.08 14.30
CA MET A 35 -6.37 -2.56 14.39
C MET A 35 -5.44 -1.55 15.08
N ALA A 36 -5.56 -0.25 14.78
CA ALA A 36 -4.78 0.79 15.44
C ALA A 36 -5.08 0.89 16.95
N LEU A 37 -6.33 0.72 17.37
CA LEU A 37 -6.71 0.66 18.78
C LEU A 37 -6.12 -0.56 19.49
N LEU A 38 -6.11 -1.73 18.83
CA LEU A 38 -5.48 -2.94 19.38
C LEU A 38 -3.97 -2.77 19.54
N VAL A 39 -3.30 -2.17 18.55
CA VAL A 39 -1.87 -1.83 18.65
C VAL A 39 -1.62 -0.91 19.85
N ARG A 40 -2.42 0.15 20.00
CA ARG A 40 -2.33 1.07 21.15
C ARG A 40 -2.51 0.34 22.49
N ARG A 41 -3.48 -0.57 22.58
CA ARG A 41 -3.72 -1.37 23.78
C ARG A 41 -2.51 -2.24 24.13
N CYS A 42 -1.88 -2.88 23.14
CA CYS A 42 -0.69 -3.69 23.35
C CYS A 42 0.49 -2.85 23.84
N PHE A 43 0.76 -1.70 23.20
CA PHE A 43 1.83 -0.79 23.63
C PHE A 43 1.60 -0.27 25.05
N ASN A 44 0.37 0.17 25.36
CA ASN A 44 0.05 0.68 26.69
C ASN A 44 0.20 -0.40 27.78
N ARG A 45 -0.10 -1.66 27.47
CA ARG A 45 0.09 -2.78 28.40
C ARG A 45 1.57 -3.06 28.68
N MET A 46 2.43 -2.90 27.67
CA MET A 46 3.86 -3.24 27.77
C MET A 46 4.72 -2.10 28.33
N PHE A 47 4.39 -0.85 27.98
CA PHE A 47 5.25 0.31 28.22
C PHE A 47 4.55 1.43 29.01
N GLY A 48 3.29 1.25 29.39
CA GLY A 48 2.47 2.32 29.96
C GLY A 48 1.94 3.29 28.89
N PRO A 49 1.24 4.37 29.29
CA PRO A 49 0.58 5.30 28.36
C PRO A 49 1.54 5.87 27.30
N THR A 50 1.38 5.44 26.05
CA THR A 50 2.27 5.80 24.93
C THR A 50 1.52 6.64 23.88
N PRO A 51 2.04 7.82 23.47
CA PRO A 51 1.36 8.70 22.52
C PRO A 51 1.49 8.21 21.06
N LEU A 52 0.68 7.23 20.67
CA LEU A 52 0.65 6.68 19.30
C LEU A 52 -0.39 7.39 18.42
N LYS A 53 -0.07 8.62 17.99
CA LYS A 53 -0.93 9.42 17.09
C LYS A 53 -0.91 8.85 15.68
N LEU A 54 -2.08 8.84 15.02
CA LEU A 54 -2.18 8.46 13.61
C LEU A 54 -1.61 9.60 12.76
N VAL A 55 -0.57 9.31 11.97
CA VAL A 55 0.00 10.28 11.02
C VAL A 55 -0.95 10.50 9.86
N TYR A 56 -1.31 9.42 9.16
CA TYR A 56 -2.23 9.45 8.03
C TYR A 56 -2.80 8.05 7.74
N ASP A 57 -3.94 7.98 7.07
CA ASP A 57 -4.51 6.75 6.53
C ASP A 57 -4.94 7.01 5.08
N VAL A 58 -4.42 6.22 4.14
CA VAL A 58 -4.64 6.42 2.71
C VAL A 58 -5.01 5.12 2.00
N ALA A 59 -6.01 5.20 1.14
CA ALA A 59 -6.43 4.10 0.28
C ALA A 59 -5.60 4.05 -1.01
N HIS A 60 -5.36 2.85 -1.53
CA HIS A 60 -4.63 2.62 -2.78
C HIS A 60 -5.40 1.80 -3.83
N ASN A 61 -6.59 1.32 -3.45
CA ASN A 61 -7.54 0.64 -4.33
C ASN A 61 -8.90 1.32 -4.12
N MET A 62 -9.18 2.35 -4.90
CA MET A 62 -10.40 3.16 -4.76
C MET A 62 -10.65 3.97 -6.02
N ALA A 63 -11.92 4.18 -6.38
CA ALA A 63 -12.30 5.23 -7.30
C ALA A 63 -12.86 6.43 -6.52
N LYS A 64 -12.45 7.65 -6.86
CA LYS A 64 -12.96 8.87 -6.23
C LYS A 64 -13.36 9.88 -7.31
N LEU A 65 -14.47 10.57 -7.08
CA LEU A 65 -14.85 11.71 -7.90
C LEU A 65 -13.99 12.91 -7.49
N GLU A 66 -13.14 13.37 -8.40
CA GLU A 66 -12.16 14.44 -8.16
C GLU A 66 -12.23 15.46 -9.29
N THR A 67 -11.95 16.72 -8.98
CA THR A 67 -11.78 17.76 -10.01
C THR A 67 -10.33 17.83 -10.44
N HIS A 68 -10.08 17.75 -11.75
CA HIS A 68 -8.77 17.93 -12.39
C HIS A 68 -9.00 18.73 -13.67
N GLU A 69 -8.18 19.76 -13.93
CA GLU A 69 -8.32 20.63 -15.12
C GLU A 69 -9.76 21.15 -15.36
N GLY A 70 -10.44 21.57 -14.29
CA GLY A 70 -11.83 22.04 -14.36
C GLY A 70 -12.90 20.95 -14.57
N SER A 71 -12.49 19.70 -14.80
CA SER A 71 -13.38 18.58 -15.08
C SER A 71 -13.57 17.68 -13.86
N ARG A 72 -14.81 17.22 -13.62
CA ARG A 72 -15.12 16.23 -12.58
C ARG A 72 -14.94 14.82 -13.15
N LEU A 73 -13.96 14.09 -12.62
CA LEU A 73 -13.55 12.78 -13.12
C LEU A 73 -13.65 11.72 -12.03
N TRP A 74 -14.08 10.52 -12.39
CA TRP A 74 -13.86 9.35 -11.56
C TRP A 74 -12.42 8.88 -11.73
N VAL A 75 -11.57 9.16 -10.74
CA VAL A 75 -10.17 8.75 -10.73
C VAL A 75 -10.07 7.36 -10.11
N HIS A 76 -9.83 6.35 -10.94
CA HIS A 76 -9.65 4.97 -10.53
C HIS A 76 -8.19 4.70 -10.16
N ARG A 77 -7.92 4.44 -8.88
CA ARG A 77 -6.60 4.02 -8.40
C ARG A 77 -6.62 2.55 -8.03
N LYS A 78 -5.70 1.79 -8.63
CA LYS A 78 -5.46 0.37 -8.30
C LYS A 78 -3.96 0.16 -8.11
N GLY A 79 -3.54 -0.04 -6.86
CA GLY A 79 -2.12 -0.05 -6.49
C GLY A 79 -1.46 1.33 -6.59
N ALA A 80 -2.24 2.40 -6.49
CA ALA A 80 -1.76 3.79 -6.57
C ALA A 80 -2.39 4.64 -5.47
N THR A 81 -1.64 5.59 -4.94
CA THR A 81 -2.01 6.46 -3.83
C THR A 81 -2.22 7.89 -4.34
N ARG A 82 -3.20 8.60 -3.80
CA ARG A 82 -3.40 10.04 -4.08
C ARG A 82 -2.24 10.86 -3.52
N ALA A 83 -1.72 11.82 -4.27
CA ALA A 83 -0.52 12.62 -3.99
C ALA A 83 -0.79 14.13 -4.13
N PHE A 84 -1.84 14.61 -3.47
CA PHE A 84 -2.19 16.03 -3.48
C PHE A 84 -1.07 16.90 -2.92
N GLY A 85 -0.76 18.00 -3.61
CA GLY A 85 0.14 19.04 -3.11
C GLY A 85 -0.48 19.94 -2.03
N PRO A 86 0.32 20.85 -1.44
CA PRO A 86 -0.10 21.82 -0.42
C PRO A 86 -1.43 22.52 -0.74
N GLY A 87 -1.58 23.05 -1.97
CA GLY A 87 -2.77 23.79 -2.41
C GLY A 87 -4.08 22.99 -2.40
N ARG A 88 -4.02 21.65 -2.46
CA ARG A 88 -5.21 20.77 -2.36
C ARG A 88 -5.43 20.22 -0.95
N MET A 89 -4.62 20.64 0.02
CA MET A 89 -4.63 20.19 1.41
C MET A 89 -4.94 21.33 2.40
N THR A 90 -5.40 22.50 1.91
CA THR A 90 -5.61 23.74 2.68
C THR A 90 -6.49 23.57 3.92
N ALA A 91 -7.50 22.70 3.85
CA ALA A 91 -8.41 22.41 4.97
C ALA A 91 -7.87 21.34 5.96
N THR A 92 -6.56 21.08 5.97
CA THR A 92 -5.95 20.02 6.77
C THR A 92 -4.67 20.51 7.46
N ALA A 93 -4.17 19.74 8.43
CA ALA A 93 -2.86 19.97 9.06
C ALA A 93 -1.66 19.91 8.08
N PHE A 94 -1.89 19.48 6.83
CA PHE A 94 -0.86 19.29 5.81
C PHE A 94 -0.87 20.40 4.74
N ALA A 95 -1.60 21.50 4.97
CA ALA A 95 -1.75 22.62 4.04
C ALA A 95 -0.43 23.19 3.52
N ASN A 96 0.64 23.15 4.32
CA ASN A 96 1.95 23.74 3.95
C ASN A 96 2.95 22.73 3.39
N ILE A 97 2.65 21.43 3.45
CA ILE A 97 3.62 20.37 3.11
C ILE A 97 3.11 19.38 2.07
N GLY A 98 1.79 19.33 1.84
CA GLY A 98 1.17 18.38 0.94
C GLY A 98 0.78 17.07 1.60
N GLN A 99 0.01 16.27 0.89
CA GLN A 99 -0.64 15.08 1.44
C GLN A 99 0.41 14.02 1.80
N PRO A 100 0.36 13.44 3.01
CA PRO A 100 1.19 12.29 3.34
C PRO A 100 0.88 11.09 2.43
N ILE A 101 1.95 10.43 1.99
CA ILE A 101 1.94 9.26 1.14
C ILE A 101 2.69 8.16 1.89
N ILE A 102 2.00 7.07 2.19
CA ILE A 102 2.57 5.91 2.88
C ILE A 102 2.87 4.84 1.83
N THR A 103 4.16 4.58 1.61
CA THR A 103 4.64 3.68 0.57
C THR A 103 5.31 2.45 1.21
N PRO A 104 4.56 1.36 1.49
CA PRO A 104 5.13 0.11 1.96
C PRO A 104 6.08 -0.53 0.92
N GLY A 105 7.21 -1.03 1.40
CA GLY A 105 8.05 -1.95 0.64
C GLY A 105 7.52 -3.37 0.70
N SER A 106 8.34 -4.28 1.21
CA SER A 106 8.00 -5.67 1.49
C SER A 106 8.05 -5.93 3.00
N MET A 107 7.85 -7.17 3.43
CA MET A 107 8.02 -7.50 4.85
C MET A 107 9.48 -7.49 5.34
N GLY A 108 10.46 -7.50 4.42
CA GLY A 108 11.88 -7.47 4.77
C GLY A 108 12.59 -6.18 4.40
N THR A 109 11.90 -5.24 3.75
CA THR A 109 12.52 -4.02 3.21
C THR A 109 11.92 -2.77 3.82
N ALA A 110 12.56 -1.63 3.57
CA ALA A 110 12.10 -0.36 4.09
C ALA A 110 10.69 0.00 3.60
N SER A 111 10.02 0.87 4.34
CA SER A 111 8.84 1.61 3.91
C SER A 111 9.14 3.10 3.96
N PHE A 112 8.44 3.88 3.17
CA PHE A 112 8.67 5.33 3.08
C PHE A 112 7.44 6.13 3.45
N LEU A 113 7.66 7.24 4.14
CA LEU A 113 6.73 8.35 4.23
C LEU A 113 7.21 9.43 3.27
N LEU A 114 6.32 9.84 2.36
CA LEU A 114 6.53 10.97 1.46
C LEU A 114 5.41 11.99 1.63
N VAL A 115 5.54 13.14 0.97
CA VAL A 115 4.46 14.12 0.79
C VAL A 115 4.29 14.46 -0.68
N GLY A 116 3.05 14.68 -1.12
CA GLY A 116 2.76 15.15 -2.48
C GLY A 116 3.25 16.58 -2.68
N THR A 117 3.95 16.84 -3.79
CA THR A 117 4.52 18.17 -4.07
C THR A 117 3.54 19.12 -4.73
N GLY A 118 2.54 18.58 -5.43
CA GLY A 118 1.66 19.33 -6.32
C GLY A 118 2.03 19.21 -7.81
N ASN A 119 3.20 18.66 -8.14
CA ASN A 119 3.67 18.55 -9.53
C ASN A 119 3.29 17.20 -10.18
N SER A 120 2.21 16.57 -9.73
CA SER A 120 1.78 15.23 -10.19
C SER A 120 0.51 15.27 -11.03
N ASP A 121 0.20 16.40 -11.66
CA ASP A 121 -1.04 16.59 -12.42
C ASP A 121 -1.14 15.64 -13.63
N GLU A 122 -0.03 15.33 -14.30
CA GLU A 122 0.03 14.33 -15.40
C GLU A 122 -0.41 12.92 -14.98
N SER A 123 -0.41 12.64 -13.66
CA SER A 123 -0.85 11.39 -13.05
C SER A 123 -2.19 11.51 -12.30
N LEU A 124 -2.95 12.59 -12.55
CA LEU A 124 -4.16 12.95 -11.79
C LEU A 124 -3.89 12.99 -10.27
N CYS A 125 -2.77 13.64 -9.93
CA CYS A 125 -2.19 13.71 -8.59
C CYS A 125 -2.07 12.33 -7.93
N SER A 126 -1.37 11.38 -8.55
CA SER A 126 -1.24 10.01 -8.05
C SER A 126 0.20 9.49 -8.11
N VAL A 127 0.59 8.65 -7.15
CA VAL A 127 1.87 7.93 -7.17
C VAL A 127 1.67 6.45 -6.89
N ASN A 128 2.71 5.63 -7.01
CA ASN A 128 2.63 4.21 -6.67
C ASN A 128 2.25 4.00 -5.18
N HIS A 129 1.61 2.87 -4.88
CA HIS A 129 1.31 2.52 -3.50
C HIS A 129 2.49 1.88 -2.77
N GLY A 130 3.28 1.06 -3.45
CA GLY A 130 4.38 0.32 -2.82
C GLY A 130 5.37 -0.16 -3.86
N ALA A 131 6.24 -1.09 -3.46
CA ALA A 131 7.26 -1.66 -4.35
C ALA A 131 6.65 -2.31 -5.61
N GLY A 132 5.52 -3.00 -5.46
CA GLY A 132 4.95 -3.81 -6.53
C GLY A 132 5.70 -5.11 -6.76
N ARG A 133 5.00 -6.14 -7.25
CA ARG A 133 5.56 -7.48 -7.41
C ARG A 133 6.32 -7.61 -8.73
N VAL A 134 7.45 -8.30 -8.70
CA VAL A 134 8.17 -8.79 -9.90
C VAL A 134 7.92 -10.26 -10.16
N MET A 135 7.32 -10.96 -9.19
CA MET A 135 7.11 -12.41 -9.24
C MET A 135 5.68 -12.79 -8.81
N SER A 136 5.07 -13.73 -9.52
CA SER A 136 3.77 -14.30 -9.10
C SER A 136 3.92 -15.09 -7.81
N ARG A 137 2.82 -15.22 -7.04
CA ARG A 137 2.82 -16.00 -5.79
C ARG A 137 3.21 -17.46 -6.03
N THR A 138 2.67 -18.05 -7.10
CA THR A 138 3.01 -19.42 -7.52
C THR A 138 4.48 -19.56 -7.92
N ALA A 139 5.07 -18.55 -8.57
CA ALA A 139 6.50 -18.61 -8.90
C ALA A 139 7.39 -18.47 -7.66
N ALA A 140 6.97 -17.67 -6.67
CA ALA A 140 7.69 -17.52 -5.41
C ALA A 140 7.66 -18.82 -4.58
N LEU A 141 6.51 -19.47 -4.46
CA LEU A 141 6.36 -20.73 -3.71
C LEU A 141 6.75 -22.00 -4.45
N GLY A 142 6.69 -21.97 -5.78
CA GLY A 142 6.62 -23.20 -6.57
C GLY A 142 5.26 -23.88 -6.44
N LYS A 143 5.17 -25.10 -6.98
CA LYS A 143 3.97 -25.94 -6.97
C LYS A 143 4.34 -27.33 -6.51
N ILE A 144 3.66 -27.82 -5.48
CA ILE A 144 3.81 -29.19 -4.98
C ILE A 144 2.46 -29.89 -5.13
N ARG A 145 2.47 -31.13 -5.65
CA ARG A 145 1.27 -31.98 -5.76
C ARG A 145 1.61 -33.38 -5.28
N ARG A 146 0.87 -33.88 -4.29
CA ARG A 146 1.06 -35.24 -3.70
C ARG A 146 2.53 -35.49 -3.27
N GLY A 147 3.14 -34.51 -2.60
CA GLY A 147 4.53 -34.62 -2.13
C GLY A 147 5.61 -34.45 -3.20
N ARG A 148 5.25 -34.34 -4.49
CA ARG A 148 6.21 -34.11 -5.58
C ARG A 148 6.25 -32.64 -5.99
N VAL A 149 7.46 -32.11 -6.17
CA VAL A 149 7.68 -30.76 -6.72
C VAL A 149 7.34 -30.79 -8.20
N ILE A 150 6.29 -30.05 -8.58
CA ILE A 150 5.87 -29.85 -9.97
C ILE A 150 6.60 -28.65 -10.57
N THR A 151 6.80 -27.61 -9.78
CA THR A 151 7.57 -26.42 -10.15
C THR A 151 8.35 -25.98 -8.93
N PRO A 152 9.69 -25.84 -9.00
CA PRO A 152 10.47 -25.41 -7.85
C PRO A 152 10.13 -23.96 -7.48
N ALA A 153 10.26 -23.65 -6.19
CA ALA A 153 10.20 -22.27 -5.71
C ALA A 153 11.38 -21.49 -6.30
N ARG A 154 11.14 -20.27 -6.80
CA ARG A 154 12.23 -19.38 -7.23
C ARG A 154 12.97 -18.73 -6.06
N ILE A 155 12.41 -18.80 -4.86
CA ILE A 155 12.98 -18.26 -3.63
C ILE A 155 13.27 -19.43 -2.70
N SER A 156 14.56 -19.68 -2.44
CA SER A 156 14.99 -20.72 -1.51
C SER A 156 14.70 -20.32 -0.06
N ASP A 157 14.71 -21.30 0.84
CA ASP A 157 14.49 -21.04 2.27
C ASP A 157 15.66 -20.26 2.88
N GLU A 158 16.88 -20.47 2.41
CA GLU A 158 18.08 -19.73 2.82
C GLU A 158 17.99 -18.27 2.41
N ARG A 159 17.63 -18.01 1.14
CA ARG A 159 17.46 -16.65 0.62
C ARG A 159 16.35 -15.93 1.37
N PHE A 160 15.24 -16.62 1.62
CA PHE A 160 14.16 -16.10 2.44
C PHE A 160 14.63 -15.73 3.85
N LYS A 161 15.35 -16.63 4.52
CA LYS A 161 15.89 -16.41 5.87
C LYS A 161 16.82 -15.20 5.91
N HIS A 162 17.72 -15.08 4.93
CA HIS A 162 18.63 -13.94 4.83
C HIS A 162 17.90 -12.62 4.58
N SER A 163 16.89 -12.61 3.70
CA SER A 163 16.08 -11.41 3.43
C SER A 163 15.25 -10.93 4.63
N MET A 164 15.13 -11.75 5.67
CA MET A 164 14.42 -11.45 6.93
C MET A 164 15.37 -11.33 8.12
N GLU A 165 16.69 -11.24 7.87
CA GLU A 165 17.70 -11.12 8.91
C GLU A 165 17.49 -9.85 9.75
N GLY A 166 17.61 -9.97 11.08
CA GLY A 166 17.30 -8.88 12.01
C GLY A 166 15.81 -8.58 12.21
N ILE A 167 14.90 -9.26 11.49
CA ILE A 167 13.46 -8.98 11.52
C ILE A 167 12.71 -10.11 12.21
N LYS A 168 11.99 -9.78 13.29
CA LYS A 168 11.13 -10.76 13.98
C LYS A 168 9.85 -11.02 13.19
N LEU A 169 9.79 -12.15 12.48
CA LEU A 169 8.60 -12.58 11.76
C LEU A 169 7.66 -13.43 12.64
N ILE A 170 6.40 -13.01 12.75
CA ILE A 170 5.29 -13.73 13.39
C ILE A 170 4.24 -14.01 12.31
N THR A 171 3.99 -15.30 12.06
CA THR A 171 3.00 -15.71 11.05
C THR A 171 2.31 -17.02 11.42
N GLY A 172 1.01 -17.12 11.11
CA GLY A 172 0.24 -18.34 11.29
C GLY A 172 0.54 -19.41 10.22
N ASN A 173 1.10 -19.03 9.07
CA ASN A 173 1.37 -19.97 7.98
C ASN A 173 2.78 -19.82 7.40
N ARG A 174 3.73 -20.51 8.02
CA ARG A 174 5.15 -20.53 7.59
C ARG A 174 5.36 -21.05 6.16
N ARG A 175 4.43 -21.81 5.60
CA ARG A 175 4.57 -22.33 4.22
C ARG A 175 4.20 -21.27 3.19
N LYS A 176 3.12 -20.52 3.42
CA LYS A 176 2.64 -19.48 2.49
C LYS A 176 3.39 -18.16 2.59
N ILE A 177 4.07 -17.90 3.71
CA ILE A 177 4.74 -16.61 3.94
C ILE A 177 5.78 -16.26 2.86
N LYS A 178 6.37 -17.26 2.19
CA LYS A 178 7.30 -17.07 1.07
C LYS A 178 6.65 -16.44 -0.17
N GLU A 179 5.33 -16.46 -0.32
CA GLU A 179 4.62 -15.69 -1.37
C GLU A 179 4.91 -14.19 -1.26
N GLU A 180 5.18 -13.74 -0.03
CA GLU A 180 5.36 -12.35 0.37
C GLU A 180 6.84 -12.04 0.68
N ALA A 181 7.76 -12.94 0.27
CA ALA A 181 9.20 -12.76 0.38
C ALA A 181 9.67 -11.43 -0.23
N PRO A 182 10.64 -10.73 0.37
CA PRO A 182 11.21 -9.49 -0.16
C PRO A 182 11.61 -9.57 -1.63
N ASP A 183 12.27 -10.67 -2.03
CA ASP A 183 12.71 -10.89 -3.41
C ASP A 183 11.58 -11.05 -4.43
N ALA A 184 10.32 -11.18 -4.00
CA ALA A 184 9.16 -11.19 -4.89
C ALA A 184 8.71 -9.77 -5.31
N TYR A 185 9.31 -8.74 -4.71
CA TYR A 185 8.99 -7.33 -4.90
C TYR A 185 10.11 -6.57 -5.61
N LYS A 186 9.78 -5.43 -6.22
CA LYS A 186 10.78 -4.49 -6.72
C LYS A 186 11.57 -3.89 -5.54
N ASP A 187 12.71 -3.30 -5.86
CA ASP A 187 13.41 -2.44 -4.92
C ASP A 187 12.55 -1.20 -4.58
N ILE A 188 12.31 -1.00 -3.29
CA ILE A 188 11.50 0.11 -2.79
C ILE A 188 12.26 1.44 -2.88
N ASP A 189 13.58 1.40 -2.71
CA ASP A 189 14.43 2.59 -2.76
C ASP A 189 14.46 3.13 -4.22
N GLU A 190 14.56 2.23 -5.22
CA GLU A 190 14.42 2.54 -6.64
C GLU A 190 13.06 3.20 -6.97
N VAL A 191 11.97 2.58 -6.51
CA VAL A 191 10.61 3.06 -6.76
C VAL A 191 10.39 4.46 -6.17
N VAL A 192 10.93 4.72 -4.97
CA VAL A 192 10.88 6.03 -4.32
C VAL A 192 11.76 7.05 -5.03
N ARG A 193 12.94 6.64 -5.53
CA ARG A 193 13.82 7.52 -6.31
C ARG A 193 13.09 8.06 -7.54
N ILE A 194 12.43 7.19 -8.31
CA ILE A 194 11.71 7.58 -9.54
C ILE A 194 10.65 8.65 -9.26
N VAL A 195 9.76 8.45 -8.28
CA VAL A 195 8.71 9.44 -7.99
C VAL A 195 9.25 10.75 -7.42
N THR A 196 10.45 10.71 -6.83
CA THR A 196 11.16 11.89 -6.34
C THR A 196 11.81 12.66 -7.48
N GLU A 197 12.47 11.96 -8.42
CA GLU A 197 13.09 12.54 -9.61
C GLU A 197 12.06 13.16 -10.56
N CYS A 198 10.87 12.54 -10.71
CA CYS A 198 9.73 13.17 -11.40
C CYS A 198 9.20 14.42 -10.67
N GLY A 199 9.64 14.67 -9.43
CA GLY A 199 9.18 15.79 -8.61
C GLY A 199 7.75 15.62 -8.10
N TRP A 200 7.13 14.44 -8.20
CA TRP A 200 5.74 14.19 -7.83
C TRP A 200 5.53 14.04 -6.31
N ALA A 201 6.53 13.50 -5.63
CA ALA A 201 6.54 13.32 -4.17
C ALA A 201 7.91 13.65 -3.59
N LYS A 202 7.94 14.09 -2.33
CA LYS A 202 9.17 14.37 -1.59
C LYS A 202 9.31 13.39 -0.41
N PRO A 203 10.42 12.68 -0.26
CA PRO A 203 10.63 11.79 0.89
C PRO A 203 10.72 12.60 2.19
N VAL A 204 10.12 12.05 3.24
CA VAL A 204 10.12 12.62 4.60
C VAL A 204 10.84 11.69 5.57
N ALA A 205 10.54 10.39 5.51
CA ALA A 205 11.17 9.40 6.38
C ALA A 205 11.28 8.03 5.68
N ARG A 206 12.32 7.29 6.05
CA ARG A 206 12.53 5.88 5.70
C ARG A 206 12.45 5.05 6.98
N MET A 207 11.60 4.02 6.97
CA MET A 207 11.35 3.15 8.11
C MET A 207 11.83 1.73 7.79
N VAL A 208 12.66 1.16 8.65
CA VAL A 208 13.14 -0.23 8.53
C VAL A 208 12.36 -1.11 9.50
N PRO A 209 11.81 -2.26 9.06
CA PRO A 209 11.02 -3.12 9.93
C PRO A 209 11.88 -3.80 11.00
N LEU A 210 11.41 -3.81 12.25
CA LEU A 210 12.01 -4.62 13.35
C LEU A 210 11.24 -5.92 13.58
N ALA A 211 9.93 -5.89 13.35
CA ALA A 211 9.05 -7.04 13.49
C ALA A 211 7.92 -6.97 12.47
N VAL A 212 7.44 -8.13 12.04
CA VAL A 212 6.34 -8.28 11.10
C VAL A 212 5.35 -9.29 11.63
N LEU A 213 4.10 -8.85 11.79
CA LEU A 213 2.96 -9.72 11.99
C LEU A 213 2.26 -9.93 10.65
N LYS A 214 2.23 -11.16 10.15
CA LYS A 214 1.60 -11.50 8.86
C LYS A 214 0.62 -12.66 8.99
N GLY A 215 -0.64 -12.40 8.62
CA GLY A 215 -1.70 -13.41 8.48
C GLY A 215 -1.51 -14.31 7.28
#